data_AF-A0A2N8UCD0-F1
#
_entry.id   AF-A0A2N8UCD0-F1
#
_cell.length_a   1.000
_cell.length_b   1.000
_cell.length_c   1.000
_cell.angle_alpha   90.00
_cell.angle_beta   90.00
_cell.angle_gamma   90.00
#
_symmetry.space_group_name_H-M   'P 1'
#
loop_
_entity.id
_entity.type
_entity.pdbx_description
1 polymer ?
#
loop_
_entity_poly.entity_id
_entity_poly.type
_entity_poly.pdbx_seq_one_letter_code
_entity_poly.pdbx_strand_id
1 'polypeptide(L)'
;MILIFRLAGFLTLVTLALAVSSKQPKLSEDGIQHYTLHWDTIWASFPENIRPSSTLQTPDLYLHLLALPDRKEKIWSFARTEGNGPAHVSDGRHSNRYMTTKIPGDSVLGREFGFDHSTVRQDGSRDHKDLYAFWRRREDGTLELMRLEAWPRGGYLTQILPWPDVVFEGQKFAGAARSARG
;
A
#
# COMPACT_ATOMS: atom_id res chain seq x y z
N MET A 1 1.61 -41.75 24.47
CA MET A 1 1.01 -41.13 23.26
C MET A 1 0.61 -39.66 23.46
N ILE A 2 -0.05 -39.28 24.56
CA ILE A 2 -0.56 -37.90 24.78
C ILE A 2 0.55 -36.82 24.82
N LEU A 3 1.77 -37.16 25.26
CA LEU A 3 2.87 -36.20 25.34
C LEU A 3 3.40 -35.72 23.97
N ILE A 4 3.40 -36.60 22.97
CA ILE A 4 3.93 -36.30 21.62
C ILE A 4 2.98 -35.37 20.87
N PHE A 5 1.66 -35.57 21.00
CA PHE A 5 0.64 -34.68 20.41
C PHE A 5 0.66 -33.27 21.03
N ARG A 6 0.94 -33.16 22.34
CA ARG A 6 1.10 -31.85 22.99
C ARG A 6 2.37 -31.13 22.53
N LEU A 7 3.46 -31.85 22.33
CA LEU A 7 4.71 -31.30 21.83
C LEU A 7 4.59 -30.84 20.37
N ALA A 8 3.96 -31.65 19.51
CA ALA A 8 3.70 -31.29 18.11
C ALA A 8 2.76 -30.09 17.98
N GLY A 9 1.68 -30.04 18.77
CA GLY A 9 0.78 -28.88 18.81
C GLY A 9 1.48 -27.59 19.27
N PHE A 10 2.33 -27.69 20.29
CA PHE A 10 3.13 -26.55 20.77
C PHE A 10 4.18 -26.12 19.75
N LEU A 11 4.87 -27.05 19.09
CA LEU A 11 5.85 -26.74 18.05
C LEU A 11 5.19 -26.05 16.85
N THR A 12 4.00 -26.52 16.45
CA THR A 12 3.23 -25.92 15.34
C THR A 12 2.76 -24.51 15.70
N LEU A 13 2.25 -24.30 16.92
CA LEU A 13 1.87 -22.98 17.43
C LEU A 13 3.07 -22.03 17.55
N VAL A 14 4.24 -22.52 17.98
CA VAL A 14 5.47 -21.73 18.06
C VAL A 14 6.02 -21.39 16.67
N THR A 15 5.97 -22.30 15.69
CA THR A 15 6.35 -21.99 14.30
C THR A 15 5.37 -21.01 13.65
N LEU A 16 4.07 -21.11 13.94
CA LEU A 16 3.06 -20.18 13.45
C LEU A 16 3.23 -18.79 14.12
N ALA A 17 3.56 -18.75 15.41
CA ALA A 17 3.84 -17.50 16.13
C ALA A 17 5.14 -16.84 15.66
N LEU A 18 6.17 -17.61 15.30
CA LEU A 18 7.43 -17.09 14.73
C LEU A 18 7.28 -16.62 13.27
N ALA A 19 6.34 -17.19 12.52
CA ALA A 19 5.99 -16.72 11.16
C ALA A 19 5.25 -15.36 11.16
N VAL A 20 4.67 -14.95 12.29
CA VAL A 20 3.92 -13.68 12.46
C VAL A 20 4.81 -12.55 12.99
N SER A 21 6.07 -12.50 12.55
CA SER A 21 6.90 -11.29 12.69
C SER A 21 7.20 -10.68 11.32
N SER A 22 6.15 -10.48 10.51
CA SER A 22 6.25 -9.64 9.32
C SER A 22 6.38 -8.18 9.76
N LYS A 23 7.62 -7.74 9.97
CA LYS A 23 7.93 -6.31 10.03
C LYS A 23 7.77 -5.76 8.61
N GLN A 24 7.20 -4.55 8.46
CA GLN A 24 7.19 -3.90 7.15
C GLN A 24 8.64 -3.86 6.62
N PRO A 25 8.84 -4.02 5.30
CA PRO A 25 10.17 -3.87 4.70
C PRO A 25 10.87 -2.62 5.22
N LYS A 26 12.14 -2.70 5.64
CA LYS A 26 12.84 -1.47 6.03
C LYS A 26 12.95 -0.55 4.80
N LEU A 27 12.61 0.73 4.98
CA LEU A 27 12.82 1.73 3.93
C LEU A 27 14.29 2.13 3.92
N SER A 28 14.87 2.28 2.73
CA SER A 28 16.13 3.00 2.54
C SER A 28 15.91 4.49 2.81
N GLU A 29 16.97 5.28 2.96
CA GLU A 29 16.87 6.74 3.08
C GLU A 29 16.07 7.37 1.94
N ASP A 30 16.35 6.95 0.70
CA ASP A 30 15.58 7.30 -0.49
C ASP A 30 14.09 6.93 -0.33
N GLY A 31 13.81 5.70 0.10
CA GLY A 31 12.44 5.25 0.36
C GLY A 31 11.74 6.02 1.48
N ILE A 32 12.45 6.50 2.49
CA ILE A 32 11.89 7.34 3.57
C ILE A 32 11.47 8.69 3.01
N GLN A 33 12.33 9.33 2.20
CA GLN A 33 12.00 10.62 1.59
C GLN A 33 10.73 10.54 0.75
N HIS A 34 10.63 9.53 -0.12
CA HIS A 34 9.46 9.34 -0.97
C HIS A 34 8.23 8.92 -0.18
N TYR A 35 8.39 8.09 0.85
CA TYR A 35 7.29 7.76 1.74
C TYR A 35 6.73 9.01 2.46
N THR A 36 7.57 9.90 2.96
CA THR A 36 7.12 11.16 3.59
C THR A 36 6.36 12.05 2.60
N LEU A 37 6.82 12.18 1.35
CA LEU A 37 6.09 12.91 0.32
C LEU A 37 4.70 12.32 0.05
N HIS A 38 4.63 10.99 -0.06
CA HIS A 38 3.38 10.27 -0.29
C HIS A 38 2.44 10.39 0.92
N TRP A 39 2.99 10.37 2.13
CA TRP A 39 2.26 10.61 3.37
C TRP A 39 1.60 11.99 3.37
N ASP A 40 2.37 13.04 3.08
CA ASP A 40 1.85 14.42 3.05
C ASP A 40 0.75 14.56 2.00
N THR A 41 0.90 13.89 0.86
CA THR A 41 -0.11 13.85 -0.19
C THR A 41 -1.40 13.15 0.27
N ILE A 42 -1.28 12.00 0.96
CA ILE A 42 -2.43 11.30 1.54
C ILE A 42 -3.12 12.20 2.57
N TRP A 43 -2.36 12.78 3.50
CA TRP A 43 -2.87 13.65 4.55
C TRP A 43 -3.60 14.88 3.99
N ALA A 44 -3.03 15.54 2.98
CA ALA A 44 -3.62 16.69 2.32
C ALA A 44 -4.89 16.33 1.53
N SER A 45 -5.07 15.07 1.12
CA SER A 45 -6.27 14.62 0.40
C SER A 45 -7.53 14.58 1.25
N PHE A 46 -7.42 14.71 2.57
CA PHE A 46 -8.57 14.69 3.47
C PHE A 46 -9.25 16.07 3.58
N PRO A 47 -10.60 16.11 3.59
CA PRO A 47 -11.36 17.28 4.03
C PRO A 47 -10.93 17.73 5.42
N GLU A 48 -10.88 19.03 5.68
CA GLU A 48 -10.40 19.58 6.96
C GLU A 48 -11.13 19.02 8.18
N ASN A 49 -12.44 18.78 8.07
CA ASN A 49 -13.27 18.29 9.17
C ASN A 49 -13.03 16.82 9.56
N ILE A 50 -12.38 16.03 8.70
CA ILE A 50 -12.02 14.63 8.98
C ILE A 50 -10.52 14.36 8.83
N ARG A 51 -9.74 15.40 8.55
CA ARG A 51 -8.29 15.28 8.37
C ARG A 51 -7.68 14.79 9.68
N PRO A 52 -6.88 13.71 9.65
CA PRO A 52 -6.11 13.30 10.81
C PRO A 52 -5.35 14.47 11.41
N SER A 53 -5.33 14.58 12.74
CA SER A 53 -4.44 15.55 13.40
C SER A 53 -3.01 15.37 12.88
N SER A 54 -2.25 16.45 12.73
CA SER A 54 -0.82 16.36 12.44
C SER A 54 -0.04 15.59 13.53
N THR A 55 -0.66 15.39 14.70
CA THR A 55 -0.13 14.58 15.80
C THR A 55 -0.56 13.11 15.77
N LEU A 56 -1.35 12.66 14.79
CA LEU A 56 -1.67 11.25 14.62
C LEU A 56 -0.38 10.51 14.20
N GLN A 57 0.32 9.96 15.19
CA GLN A 57 1.72 9.55 15.07
C GLN A 57 1.95 8.39 14.10
N THR A 58 0.93 7.57 13.81
CA THR A 58 1.05 6.48 12.84
C THR A 58 -0.35 5.99 12.43
N PRO A 59 -0.69 5.87 11.14
CA PRO A 59 -1.83 5.08 10.70
C PRO A 59 -1.64 3.66 11.22
N ASP A 60 -2.76 2.99 11.51
CA ASP A 60 -2.69 1.63 12.01
C ASP A 60 -1.98 0.74 10.98
N LEU A 61 -0.94 0.07 11.45
CA LEU A 61 -0.11 -0.81 10.62
C LEU A 61 -0.73 -2.20 10.63
N TYR A 62 -1.38 -2.59 9.53
CA TYR A 62 -1.96 -3.92 9.37
C TYR A 62 -0.90 -4.93 8.90
N LEU A 63 0.15 -5.10 9.70
CA LEU A 63 1.32 -5.96 9.42
C LEU A 63 0.94 -7.41 9.13
N HIS A 64 -0.13 -7.90 9.75
CA HIS A 64 -0.65 -9.25 9.52
C HIS A 64 -1.16 -9.45 8.09
N LEU A 65 -1.63 -8.39 7.40
CA LEU A 65 -2.00 -8.46 5.99
C LEU A 65 -0.77 -8.67 5.09
N LEU A 66 0.38 -8.13 5.49
CA LEU A 66 1.65 -8.24 4.77
C LEU A 66 2.40 -9.55 5.03
N ALA A 67 2.00 -10.31 6.06
CA ALA A 67 2.63 -11.57 6.42
C ALA A 67 2.25 -12.73 5.48
N LEU A 68 1.14 -12.61 4.74
CA LEU A 68 0.56 -13.69 3.95
C LEU A 68 0.76 -13.41 2.44
N PRO A 69 1.44 -14.29 1.68
CA PRO A 69 1.73 -14.07 0.25
C PRO A 69 0.49 -13.90 -0.62
N ASP A 70 -0.58 -14.63 -0.33
CA ASP A 70 -1.86 -14.55 -1.04
C ASP A 70 -2.49 -13.14 -0.92
N ARG A 71 -2.36 -12.50 0.25
CA ARG A 71 -2.89 -11.16 0.48
C ARG A 71 -2.12 -10.10 -0.29
N LYS A 72 -0.80 -10.22 -0.40
CA LYS A 72 0.01 -9.34 -1.26
C LYS A 72 -0.42 -9.41 -2.72
N GLU A 73 -0.65 -10.62 -3.23
CA GLU A 73 -1.11 -10.81 -4.60
C GLU A 73 -2.52 -10.23 -4.82
N LYS A 74 -3.42 -10.34 -3.84
CA LYS A 74 -4.74 -9.71 -3.90
C LYS A 74 -4.66 -8.19 -3.91
N ILE A 75 -3.81 -7.59 -3.07
CA ILE A 75 -3.57 -6.13 -3.06
C ILE A 75 -3.01 -5.69 -4.41
N TRP A 76 -2.05 -6.44 -4.96
CA TRP A 76 -1.49 -6.18 -6.27
C TRP A 76 -2.52 -6.29 -7.40
N SER A 77 -3.31 -7.36 -7.41
CA SER A 77 -4.35 -7.57 -8.42
C SER A 77 -5.44 -6.51 -8.35
N PHE A 78 -5.86 -6.11 -7.14
CA PHE A 78 -6.80 -5.01 -6.95
C PHE A 78 -6.24 -3.68 -7.43
N ALA A 79 -4.99 -3.37 -7.12
CA ALA A 79 -4.33 -2.14 -7.56
C ALA A 79 -4.28 -1.99 -9.10
N ARG A 80 -4.43 -3.08 -9.86
CA ARG A 80 -4.42 -3.07 -11.33
C ARG A 80 -5.79 -2.97 -11.97
N THR A 81 -6.88 -3.03 -11.20
CA THR A 81 -8.21 -2.84 -11.76
C THR A 81 -8.42 -1.37 -12.11
N GLU A 82 -9.33 -1.10 -13.04
CA GLU A 82 -9.77 0.25 -13.37
C GLU A 82 -10.24 1.02 -12.11
N GLY A 83 -9.78 2.26 -11.95
CA GLY A 83 -10.08 3.13 -10.81
C GLY A 83 -9.19 2.97 -9.58
N ASN A 84 -8.35 1.92 -9.49
CA ASN A 84 -7.58 1.58 -8.29
C ASN A 84 -6.05 1.64 -8.49
N GLY A 85 -5.60 2.15 -9.63
CA GLY A 85 -4.19 2.34 -9.98
C GLY A 85 -3.46 3.39 -9.13
N PRO A 86 -2.20 3.69 -9.46
CA PRO A 86 -1.43 4.71 -8.76
C PRO A 86 -2.16 6.05 -8.72
N ALA A 87 -2.29 6.54 -7.50
CA ALA A 87 -2.95 7.80 -7.19
C ALA A 87 -1.92 8.90 -6.85
N HIS A 88 -0.69 8.48 -6.55
CA HIS A 88 0.47 9.36 -6.48
C HIS A 88 1.72 8.58 -6.89
N VAL A 89 2.64 9.24 -7.60
CA VAL A 89 3.88 8.66 -8.14
C VAL A 89 5.01 9.65 -7.94
N SER A 90 6.17 9.15 -7.52
CA SER A 90 7.41 9.94 -7.49
C SER A 90 8.61 9.11 -7.95
N ASP A 91 9.53 9.76 -8.66
CA ASP A 91 10.76 9.15 -9.14
C ASP A 91 11.88 9.35 -8.12
N GLY A 92 12.55 8.25 -7.75
CA GLY A 92 13.65 8.24 -6.80
C GLY A 92 14.98 7.84 -7.43
N ARG A 93 15.99 7.62 -6.58
CA ARG A 93 17.34 7.26 -7.04
C ARG A 93 17.37 5.88 -7.71
N HIS A 94 18.39 5.66 -8.55
CA HIS A 94 18.63 4.38 -9.24
C HIS A 94 17.43 3.90 -10.05
N SER A 95 16.74 4.83 -10.70
CA SER A 95 15.54 4.50 -11.49
C SER A 95 14.47 3.78 -10.64
N ASN A 96 14.45 4.01 -9.31
CA ASN A 96 13.33 3.55 -8.50
C ASN A 96 12.14 4.47 -8.74
N ARG A 97 10.94 3.90 -8.71
CA ARG A 97 9.70 4.65 -8.69
C ARG A 97 8.88 4.25 -7.48
N TYR A 98 8.32 5.23 -6.81
CA TYR A 98 7.49 5.04 -5.63
C TYR A 98 6.06 5.40 -5.97
N MET A 99 5.11 4.58 -5.51
CA MET A 99 3.70 4.74 -5.86
C MET A 99 2.82 4.51 -4.65
N THR A 100 1.72 5.25 -4.57
CA THR A 100 0.64 4.96 -3.62
C THR A 100 -0.61 4.56 -4.38
N THR A 101 -1.23 3.46 -3.96
CA THR A 101 -2.59 3.06 -4.37
C THR A 101 -3.52 3.06 -3.17
N LYS A 102 -4.81 3.31 -3.40
CA LYS A 102 -5.86 3.29 -2.38
C LYS A 102 -6.70 2.03 -2.53
N ILE A 103 -7.06 1.41 -1.41
CA ILE A 103 -8.07 0.36 -1.32
C ILE A 103 -9.19 0.89 -0.43
N PRO A 104 -10.31 1.36 -1.01
CA PRO A 104 -11.47 1.79 -0.24
C PRO A 104 -11.94 0.64 0.65
N GLY A 105 -12.23 0.91 1.93
CA GLY A 105 -12.61 -0.17 2.84
C GLY A 105 -13.98 -0.78 2.52
N ASP A 106 -14.82 -0.08 1.76
CA ASP A 106 -16.08 -0.58 1.21
C ASP A 106 -15.93 -1.24 -0.17
N SER A 107 -14.72 -1.34 -0.72
CA SER A 107 -14.45 -2.14 -1.92
C SER A 107 -14.57 -3.65 -1.65
N VAL A 108 -14.60 -4.47 -2.70
CA VAL A 108 -14.60 -5.95 -2.54
C VAL A 108 -13.42 -6.41 -1.69
N LEU A 109 -12.21 -5.91 -1.98
CA LEU A 109 -11.01 -6.27 -1.22
C LEU A 109 -11.02 -5.67 0.20
N GLY A 110 -11.50 -4.43 0.35
CA GLY A 110 -11.65 -3.79 1.65
C GLY A 110 -12.55 -4.59 2.59
N ARG A 111 -13.71 -5.04 2.10
CA ARG A 111 -14.64 -5.92 2.82
C ARG A 111 -14.03 -7.26 3.18
N GLU A 112 -13.33 -7.88 2.22
CA GLU A 112 -12.64 -9.15 2.47
C GLU A 112 -11.60 -9.03 3.60
N PHE A 113 -10.96 -7.86 3.71
CA PHE A 113 -10.02 -7.57 4.78
C PHE A 113 -10.67 -6.98 6.05
N GLY A 114 -12.00 -6.85 6.09
CA GLY A 114 -12.78 -6.40 7.25
C GLY A 114 -12.80 -4.89 7.48
N PHE A 115 -12.54 -4.08 6.45
CA PHE A 115 -12.50 -2.61 6.55
C PHE A 115 -13.83 -1.92 6.28
N ASP A 116 -14.89 -2.66 5.96
CA ASP A 116 -16.26 -2.12 5.88
C ASP A 116 -16.90 -1.96 7.25
N HIS A 117 -16.46 -2.75 8.23
CA HIS A 117 -16.89 -2.62 9.61
C HIS A 117 -16.22 -1.43 10.29
N SER A 118 -17.01 -0.66 11.03
CA SER A 118 -16.51 0.42 11.86
C SER A 118 -15.93 -0.12 13.17
N THR A 119 -14.74 0.33 13.56
CA THR A 119 -14.33 0.19 14.96
C THR A 119 -15.12 1.18 15.80
N VAL A 120 -15.76 0.72 16.89
CA VAL A 120 -16.45 1.62 17.81
C VAL A 120 -15.41 2.21 18.77
N ARG A 121 -15.22 3.53 18.72
CA ARG A 121 -14.36 4.26 19.66
C ARG A 121 -15.01 4.30 21.05
N GLN A 122 -14.20 4.64 22.07
CA GLN A 122 -14.69 4.75 23.45
C GLN A 122 -15.80 5.80 23.64
N ASP A 123 -15.88 6.79 22.75
CA ASP A 123 -16.92 7.82 22.71
C ASP A 123 -18.20 7.38 21.94
N GLY A 124 -18.25 6.13 21.47
CA GLY A 124 -19.37 5.59 20.69
C GLY A 124 -19.33 5.96 19.20
N SER A 125 -18.36 6.76 18.75
CA SER A 125 -18.18 7.07 17.34
C SER A 125 -17.66 5.86 16.55
N ARG A 126 -17.94 5.86 15.25
CA ARG A 126 -17.63 4.75 14.33
C ARG A 126 -16.50 5.14 13.41
N ASP A 127 -15.42 4.37 13.46
CA ASP A 127 -14.23 4.55 12.61
C ASP A 127 -14.26 3.65 11.41
N HIS A 128 -14.50 4.25 10.25
CA HIS A 128 -14.27 3.62 8.97
C HIS A 128 -12.86 3.94 8.48
N LYS A 129 -12.23 2.96 7.83
CA LYS A 129 -10.86 3.12 7.33
C LYS A 129 -10.78 2.71 5.86
N ASP A 130 -9.80 3.29 5.18
CA ASP A 130 -9.32 2.90 3.86
C ASP A 130 -7.84 2.50 3.99
N LEU A 131 -7.39 1.56 3.15
CA LEU A 131 -5.98 1.17 3.12
C LEU A 131 -5.23 1.93 2.03
N TYR A 132 -3.99 2.29 2.33
CA TYR A 132 -3.06 2.91 1.40
C TYR A 132 -1.81 2.03 1.30
N ALA A 133 -1.55 1.56 0.09
CA ALA A 133 -0.42 0.68 -0.23
C ALA A 133 0.68 1.51 -0.87
N PHE A 134 1.85 1.53 -0.24
CA PHE A 134 3.04 2.21 -0.75
C PHE A 134 3.97 1.18 -1.39
N TRP A 135 4.25 1.39 -2.67
CA TRP A 135 5.00 0.49 -3.51
C TRP A 135 6.34 1.10 -3.91
N ARG A 136 7.32 0.24 -4.15
CA ARG A 136 8.55 0.58 -4.87
C ARG A 136 8.68 -0.31 -6.09
N ARG A 137 8.82 0.28 -7.26
CA ARG A 137 9.28 -0.38 -8.48
C ARG A 137 10.76 -0.09 -8.67
N ARG A 138 11.56 -1.13 -8.82
CA ARG A 138 12.99 -1.02 -9.13
C ARG A 138 13.24 -0.91 -10.63
N GLU A 139 14.48 -0.60 -10.99
CA GLU A 139 14.96 -0.53 -12.38
C GLU A 139 14.71 -1.82 -13.16
N ASP A 140 14.93 -2.97 -12.52
CA ASP A 140 14.69 -4.31 -13.09
C ASP A 140 13.19 -4.64 -13.27
N GLY A 141 12.30 -3.71 -12.92
CA GLY A 141 10.86 -3.86 -12.98
C GLY A 141 10.25 -4.57 -11.78
N THR A 142 11.06 -5.02 -10.81
CA THR A 142 10.57 -5.66 -9.57
C THR A 142 9.71 -4.68 -8.80
N LEU A 143 8.49 -5.09 -8.46
CA LEU A 143 7.57 -4.31 -7.65
C LEU A 143 7.48 -4.90 -6.24
N GLU A 144 7.67 -4.04 -5.24
CA GLU A 144 7.64 -4.43 -3.82
C GLU A 144 6.64 -3.57 -3.06
N LEU A 145 5.76 -4.23 -2.30
CA LEU A 145 4.89 -3.56 -1.33
C LEU A 145 5.69 -3.20 -0.08
N MET A 146 5.97 -1.91 0.09
CA MET A 146 6.84 -1.39 1.15
C MET A 146 6.06 -1.05 2.42
N ARG A 147 4.87 -0.44 2.30
CA ARG A 147 3.99 -0.13 3.43
C ARG A 147 2.54 -0.44 3.08
N LEU A 148 1.75 -0.77 4.10
CA LEU A 148 0.30 -0.86 4.02
C LEU A 148 -0.28 -0.28 5.30
N GLU A 149 -1.04 0.80 5.13
CA GLU A 149 -1.44 1.69 6.22
C GLU A 149 -2.91 1.98 6.15
N ALA A 150 -3.58 1.94 7.31
CA ALA A 150 -4.99 2.31 7.39
C ALA A 150 -5.15 3.75 7.83
N TRP A 151 -5.83 4.52 7.01
CA TRP A 151 -6.20 5.90 7.28
C TRP A 151 -7.71 5.98 7.50
N PRO A 152 -8.23 7.06 8.12
CA PRO A 152 -9.67 7.30 8.12
C PRO A 152 -10.24 7.23 6.70
N ARG A 153 -11.50 6.82 6.58
CA ARG A 153 -12.19 6.87 5.29
C ARG A 153 -12.48 8.31 4.89
N GLY A 154 -12.39 8.61 3.60
CA GLY A 154 -12.83 9.89 3.03
C GLY A 154 -11.73 10.76 2.42
N GLY A 155 -10.49 10.30 2.37
CA GLY A 155 -9.43 10.97 1.61
C GLY A 155 -9.70 10.88 0.09
N TYR A 156 -9.60 12.00 -0.62
CA TYR A 156 -9.93 12.14 -2.05
C TYR A 156 -8.83 11.66 -3.02
N LEU A 157 -7.96 10.76 -2.56
CA LEU A 157 -6.89 10.22 -3.37
C LEU A 157 -7.46 9.25 -4.43
N THR A 158 -7.48 9.66 -5.69
CA THR A 158 -8.03 8.90 -6.83
C THR A 158 -6.92 8.52 -7.81
N GLN A 159 -7.12 7.45 -8.57
CA GLN A 159 -6.15 7.02 -9.58
C GLN A 159 -5.85 8.15 -10.57
N ILE A 160 -4.57 8.46 -10.76
CA ILE A 160 -4.09 9.45 -11.74
C ILE A 160 -3.53 8.81 -13.00
N LEU A 161 -3.15 7.52 -12.93
CA LEU A 161 -2.60 6.76 -14.05
C LEU A 161 -2.77 5.26 -13.83
N PRO A 162 -2.94 4.45 -14.89
CA PRO A 162 -2.95 2.99 -14.78
C PRO A 162 -1.51 2.42 -14.73
N TRP A 163 -1.35 1.23 -14.18
CA TRP A 163 -0.03 0.58 -14.03
C TRP A 163 0.77 0.40 -15.33
N PRO A 164 0.17 0.08 -16.49
CA PRO A 164 0.87 0.02 -17.77
C PRO A 164 1.54 1.33 -18.17
N ASP A 165 1.09 2.48 -17.65
CA ASP A 165 1.64 3.80 -17.97
C ASP A 165 2.71 4.24 -16.96
N VAL A 166 3.01 3.43 -15.95
CA VAL A 166 4.09 3.66 -14.96
C VAL A 166 5.48 3.36 -15.55
N VAL A 167 5.66 3.39 -16.87
CA VAL A 167 6.93 3.10 -17.55
C VAL A 167 7.91 4.26 -17.39
N PHE A 168 9.21 3.96 -17.40
CA PHE A 168 10.27 4.96 -17.38
C PHE A 168 10.11 5.94 -18.56
N GLU A 169 9.87 7.23 -18.27
CA GLU A 169 10.28 8.31 -19.16
C GLU A 169 11.81 8.47 -19.06
N GLY A 170 12.52 7.42 -19.48
CA GLY A 170 13.98 7.34 -19.52
C GLY A 170 14.52 6.94 -20.89
N GLN A 171 13.64 6.70 -21.88
CA GLN A 171 14.04 6.62 -23.27
C GLN A 171 13.83 7.97 -23.94
N LYS A 172 14.96 8.61 -24.23
CA LYS A 172 15.09 9.66 -25.24
C LYS A 172 14.23 9.31 -26.46
N PHE A 173 13.24 10.13 -26.78
CA PHE A 173 12.79 10.26 -28.17
C PHE A 173 13.86 11.02 -28.96
N ALA A 174 14.97 10.34 -29.23
CA ALA A 174 15.84 10.65 -30.34
C ALA A 174 15.49 9.63 -31.43
N GLY A 175 14.62 10.02 -32.37
CA GLY A 175 14.38 9.26 -33.58
C GLY A 175 12.93 9.00 -33.95
N ALA A 176 12.16 10.04 -34.24
CA ALA A 176 11.24 9.99 -35.36
C ALA A 176 11.52 11.22 -36.22
N ALA A 177 12.43 11.02 -37.17
CA ALA A 177 12.82 11.99 -38.15
C ALA A 177 11.62 12.43 -38.99
N ARG A 178 11.68 13.70 -39.39
CA ARG A 178 11.00 14.30 -40.54
C ARG A 178 10.70 13.29 -41.65
N SER A 179 9.42 13.13 -41.98
CA SER A 179 8.99 12.96 -43.37
C SER A 179 7.54 13.43 -43.51
N ALA A 180 7.37 14.74 -43.58
CA ALA A 180 6.22 15.35 -44.23
C ALA A 180 6.67 15.77 -45.64
N ARG A 181 6.63 14.80 -46.56
CA ARG A 181 6.47 15.03 -48.01
C ARG A 181 5.62 13.89 -48.54
N GLY A 182 4.42 14.26 -48.96
CA GLY A 182 3.41 13.48 -49.67
C GLY A 182 2.33 14.46 -50.06
#